data_AF-A0A842NN19-F1
#
_entry.id   AF-A0A842NN19-F1
#
_cell.length_a   1.000
_cell.length_b   1.000
_cell.length_c   1.000
_cell.angle_alpha   90.00
_cell.angle_beta   90.00
_cell.angle_gamma   90.00
#
_symmetry.space_group_name_H-M   'P 1'
#
loop_
_entity.id
_entity.type
_entity.pdbx_description
1 polymer ?
#
loop_
_entity_poly.entity_id
_entity_poly.type
_entity_poly.pdbx_seq_one_letter_code
_entity_poly.pdbx_strand_id
1 'polypeptide(L)'
;MAREFASSVDGARMTMADIDEKRAKSAASAIPGADWIIIDTTDYKDLVGKIRGYDMVLGALPGDYGYMSIKAAIEARANMVDISYTVEDPLELDAAAKEKGVTV
;
A
#
# COMPACT_ATOMS: atom_id res chain seq x y z
N MET A 1 0.07 -0.64 -13.12
CA MET A 1 0.81 -0.69 -11.85
C MET A 1 1.11 -2.13 -11.38
N ALA A 2 0.22 -2.83 -10.65
CA ALA A 2 0.60 -4.11 -10.01
C ALA A 2 1.09 -5.22 -10.98
N ARG A 3 0.43 -5.39 -12.14
CA ARG A 3 0.85 -6.37 -13.16
C ARG A 3 2.22 -6.05 -13.75
N GLU A 4 2.48 -4.78 -14.03
CA GLU A 4 3.76 -4.33 -14.59
C GLU A 4 4.88 -4.43 -13.57
N PHE A 5 4.61 -4.12 -12.30
CA PHE A 5 5.55 -4.31 -11.21
C PHE A 5 5.92 -5.80 -11.08
N ALA A 6 4.92 -6.68 -11.03
CA ALA A 6 5.12 -8.12 -10.94
C ALA A 6 5.92 -8.70 -12.12
N SER A 7 5.77 -8.14 -13.34
CA SER A 7 6.55 -8.57 -14.50
C SER A 7 7.95 -7.99 -14.57
N SER A 8 8.23 -6.92 -13.82
CA SER A 8 9.52 -6.21 -13.87
C SER A 8 10.44 -6.57 -12.71
N VAL A 9 9.90 -7.16 -11.64
CA VAL A 9 10.63 -7.53 -10.43
C VAL A 9 10.53 -9.05 -10.23
N ASP A 10 11.60 -9.75 -10.61
CA ASP A 10 11.68 -11.21 -10.46
C ASP A 10 11.54 -11.62 -8.98
N GLY A 11 10.68 -12.60 -8.72
CA GLY A 11 10.43 -13.13 -7.38
C GLY A 11 9.50 -12.28 -6.50
N ALA A 12 8.94 -11.18 -7.03
CA ALA A 12 7.96 -10.39 -6.30
C ALA A 12 6.71 -11.22 -5.96
N ARG A 13 6.37 -11.28 -4.67
CA ARG A 13 5.11 -11.85 -4.19
C ARG A 13 4.10 -10.73 -4.06
N MET A 14 2.95 -10.89 -4.72
CA MET A 14 1.94 -9.85 -4.81
C MET A 14 0.74 -10.18 -3.93
N THR A 15 0.19 -9.17 -3.28
CA THR A 15 -1.10 -9.27 -2.61
C THR A 15 -1.96 -8.09 -3.02
N MET A 16 -3.16 -8.36 -3.55
CA MET A 16 -4.10 -7.32 -3.93
C MET A 16 -5.05 -7.02 -2.78
N ALA A 17 -5.23 -5.74 -2.47
CA ALA A 17 -6.07 -5.29 -1.37
C ALA A 17 -7.13 -4.31 -1.88
N ASP A 18 -8.38 -4.53 -1.45
CA ASP A 18 -9.52 -3.63 -1.68
C ASP A 18 -10.51 -3.80 -0.52
N ILE A 19 -11.36 -2.82 -0.26
CA ILE A 19 -12.47 -2.97 0.70
C ILE A 19 -13.53 -3.94 0.17
N ASP A 20 -13.62 -4.06 -1.15
CA ASP A 20 -14.50 -4.98 -1.85
C ASP A 20 -13.77 -6.28 -2.21
N GLU A 21 -14.18 -7.37 -1.55
CA GLU A 21 -13.62 -8.70 -1.75
C GLU A 21 -13.60 -9.15 -3.22
N LYS A 22 -14.63 -8.84 -3.99
CA LYS A 22 -14.72 -9.26 -5.39
C LYS A 22 -13.68 -8.52 -6.23
N ARG A 23 -13.47 -7.23 -5.95
CA ARG A 23 -12.44 -6.42 -6.63
C ARG A 23 -11.04 -6.90 -6.28
N ALA A 24 -10.75 -7.16 -5.00
CA ALA A 24 -9.46 -7.71 -4.56
C ALA A 24 -9.15 -9.05 -5.26
N LYS A 25 -10.10 -9.99 -5.25
CA LYS A 25 -9.98 -11.30 -5.94
C LYS A 25 -9.79 -11.15 -7.44
N SER A 26 -10.58 -10.30 -8.08
CA SER A 26 -10.48 -10.04 -9.52
C SER A 26 -9.10 -9.51 -9.89
N ALA A 27 -8.59 -8.53 -9.14
CA ALA A 27 -7.27 -7.97 -9.35
C ALA A 27 -6.15 -9.01 -9.14
N ALA A 28 -6.23 -9.83 -8.10
CA ALA A 28 -5.25 -10.89 -7.83
C ALA A 28 -5.24 -11.94 -8.94
N SER A 29 -6.40 -12.30 -9.49
CA SER A 29 -6.50 -13.30 -10.57
C SER A 29 -5.74 -12.91 -11.85
N ALA A 30 -5.44 -11.63 -12.04
CA ALA A 30 -4.67 -11.12 -13.18
C ALA A 30 -3.15 -11.31 -13.02
N ILE A 31 -2.68 -11.78 -11.86
CA ILE A 31 -1.27 -11.98 -11.53
C ILE A 31 -1.10 -13.42 -10.98
N PRO A 32 -0.40 -14.30 -11.71
CA PRO A 32 -0.19 -15.68 -11.25
C PRO A 32 0.47 -15.75 -9.86
N GLY A 33 -0.16 -16.47 -8.94
CA GLY A 33 0.34 -16.66 -7.58
C GLY A 33 0.15 -15.46 -6.65
N ALA A 34 -0.59 -14.42 -7.06
CA ALA A 34 -0.93 -13.32 -6.18
C ALA A 34 -2.02 -13.72 -5.17
N ASP A 35 -1.82 -13.32 -3.92
CA ASP A 35 -2.82 -13.40 -2.87
C ASP A 35 -3.76 -12.19 -2.91
N TRP A 36 -4.80 -12.22 -2.07
CA TRP A 36 -5.69 -11.09 -1.88
C TRP A 36 -6.09 -10.97 -0.41
N ILE A 37 -6.38 -9.74 0.01
CA ILE A 37 -6.92 -9.42 1.34
C ILE A 37 -8.00 -8.35 1.22
N ILE A 38 -8.86 -8.28 2.23
CA ILE A 38 -9.78 -7.15 2.40
C ILE A 38 -9.08 -6.10 3.27
N ILE A 39 -9.17 -4.83 2.89
CA ILE A 39 -8.64 -3.73 3.70
C ILE A 39 -9.64 -2.59 3.78
N ASP A 40 -9.81 -2.03 4.98
CA ASP A 40 -10.51 -0.77 5.20
C ASP A 40 -9.48 0.27 5.65
N THR A 41 -9.21 1.25 4.80
CA THR A 41 -8.20 2.28 5.07
C THR A 41 -8.65 3.29 6.12
N THR A 42 -9.93 3.25 6.53
CA THR A 42 -10.46 4.07 7.63
C THR A 42 -10.17 3.46 9.01
N ASP A 43 -9.94 2.15 9.09
CA ASP A 43 -9.41 1.50 10.29
C ASP A 43 -7.88 1.55 10.28
N TYR A 44 -7.32 2.66 10.75
CA TYR A 44 -5.87 2.91 10.73
C TYR A 44 -5.07 1.81 11.45
N LYS A 45 -5.58 1.25 12.55
CA LYS A 45 -4.85 0.25 13.33
C LYS A 45 -4.80 -1.08 12.56
N ASP A 46 -5.91 -1.48 11.97
CA ASP A 46 -5.97 -2.66 11.10
C ASP A 46 -5.12 -2.46 9.83
N LEU A 47 -5.18 -1.28 9.21
CA LEU A 47 -4.36 -0.91 8.05
C LEU A 47 -2.86 -1.08 8.34
N VAL A 48 -2.34 -0.50 9.43
CA VAL A 48 -0.94 -0.68 9.85
C VAL A 48 -0.64 -2.17 10.10
N GLY A 49 -1.56 -2.89 10.72
CA GLY A 49 -1.43 -4.33 10.98
C GLY A 49 -1.31 -5.16 9.70
N LYS A 50 -2.11 -4.84 8.68
CA LYS A 50 -2.14 -5.51 7.37
C LYS A 50 -0.95 -5.14 6.48
N ILE A 51 -0.43 -3.92 6.57
CA ILE A 51 0.79 -3.52 5.84
C ILE A 51 2.05 -4.15 6.48
N ARG A 52 2.04 -4.40 7.79
CA ARG A 52 3.21 -4.93 8.49
C ARG A 52 3.61 -6.31 7.92
N GLY A 53 4.88 -6.43 7.55
CA GLY A 53 5.46 -7.64 6.97
C GLY A 53 5.57 -7.63 5.44
N TYR A 54 5.04 -6.59 4.78
CA TYR A 54 5.35 -6.29 3.38
C TYR A 54 6.56 -5.36 3.29
N ASP A 55 7.38 -5.55 2.26
CA ASP A 55 8.55 -4.70 1.99
C ASP A 55 8.16 -3.37 1.32
N MET A 56 7.06 -3.38 0.55
CA MET A 56 6.61 -2.27 -0.27
C MET A 56 5.08 -2.24 -0.42
N VAL A 57 4.51 -1.04 -0.43
CA VAL A 57 3.10 -0.76 -0.70
C VAL A 57 2.98 0.06 -1.99
N LEU A 58 2.03 -0.31 -2.84
CA LEU A 58 1.67 0.43 -4.06
C LEU A 58 0.29 1.05 -3.85
N GLY A 59 0.25 2.34 -3.55
CA GLY A 59 -0.97 3.08 -3.24
C GLY A 59 -1.64 3.65 -4.48
N ALA A 60 -2.90 3.26 -4.69
CA ALA A 60 -3.75 3.73 -5.78
C ALA A 60 -5.17 4.04 -5.26
N LEU A 61 -5.23 4.77 -4.15
CA LEU A 61 -6.47 5.08 -3.44
C LEU A 61 -7.10 6.39 -3.93
N PRO A 62 -8.41 6.61 -3.66
CA PRO A 62 -8.99 7.94 -3.68
C PRO A 62 -8.22 8.89 -2.75
N GLY A 63 -8.20 10.17 -3.12
CA GLY A 63 -7.32 11.12 -2.47
C GLY A 63 -7.53 11.31 -0.96
N ASP A 64 -8.78 11.17 -0.52
CA ASP A 64 -9.18 11.25 0.89
C ASP A 64 -8.48 10.21 1.79
N TYR A 65 -7.88 9.16 1.22
CA TYR A 65 -7.22 8.08 1.97
C TYR A 65 -5.70 8.04 1.78
N GLY A 66 -5.15 8.87 0.87
CA GLY A 66 -3.74 8.85 0.49
C GLY A 66 -2.80 9.14 1.66
N TYR A 67 -3.00 10.29 2.31
CA TYR A 67 -2.15 10.75 3.41
C TYR A 67 -2.08 9.75 4.56
N MET A 68 -3.24 9.25 4.98
CA MET A 68 -3.32 8.27 6.07
C MET A 68 -2.67 6.93 5.70
N SER A 69 -2.72 6.55 4.43
CA SER A 69 -2.05 5.33 3.93
C SER A 69 -0.53 5.47 3.91
N ILE A 70 -0.01 6.63 3.50
CA ILE A 70 1.43 6.95 3.60
C ILE A 70 1.88 6.87 5.06
N LYS A 71 1.13 7.50 5.96
CA LYS A 71 1.42 7.47 7.40
C LYS A 71 1.41 6.04 7.96
N ALA A 72 0.44 5.21 7.53
CA ALA A 72 0.35 3.82 7.94
C ALA A 72 1.53 2.97 7.42
N ALA A 73 1.97 3.18 6.17
CA ALA A 73 3.13 2.51 5.60
C ALA A 73 4.42 2.85 6.36
N ILE A 74 4.62 4.13 6.67
CA ILE A 74 5.73 4.59 7.54
C ILE A 74 5.67 3.89 8.90
N GLU A 75 4.48 3.80 9.53
CA GLU A 75 4.33 3.12 10.81
C GLU A 75 4.58 1.62 10.75
N ALA A 76 4.18 0.97 9.67
CA ALA A 76 4.42 -0.44 9.40
C ALA A 76 5.87 -0.73 9.01
N ARG A 77 6.70 0.29 8.76
CA ARG A 77 8.06 0.21 8.23
C ARG A 77 8.13 -0.43 6.83
N ALA A 78 7.14 -0.15 6.00
CA ALA A 78 7.10 -0.57 4.60
C ALA A 78 7.32 0.64 3.68
N ASN A 79 8.16 0.49 2.65
CA ASN A 79 8.31 1.53 1.64
C ASN A 79 6.99 1.71 0.88
N MET A 80 6.77 2.90 0.32
CA MET A 80 5.54 3.17 -0.43
C MET A 80 5.86 3.88 -1.74
N VAL A 81 5.08 3.56 -2.77
CA VAL A 81 4.90 4.42 -3.94
C VAL A 81 3.42 4.70 -4.02
N ASP A 82 3.05 5.97 -3.99
CA ASP A 82 1.66 6.40 -4.01
C ASP A 82 1.39 7.33 -5.18
N ILE A 83 0.25 7.13 -5.85
CA ILE A 83 -0.22 8.00 -6.95
C ILE A 83 -1.52 8.73 -6.60
N SER A 84 -1.97 8.63 -5.35
CA SER A 84 -3.17 9.32 -4.91
C SER A 84 -2.87 10.80 -4.68
N TYR A 85 -3.87 11.64 -4.96
CA TYR A 85 -3.78 13.05 -4.62
C TYR A 85 -4.10 13.23 -3.13
N THR A 86 -3.27 13.89 -2.35
CA THR A 86 -3.57 14.21 -0.94
C THR A 86 -3.85 15.71 -0.80
N VAL A 87 -4.83 16.07 0.02
CA VAL A 87 -5.10 17.49 0.34
C VAL A 87 -4.05 18.02 1.33
N GLU A 88 -3.62 17.17 2.24
CA GLU A 88 -2.54 17.39 3.19
C GLU A 88 -1.16 17.39 2.51
N ASP A 89 -0.17 18.07 3.12
CA ASP A 89 1.21 18.09 2.63
C ASP A 89 1.97 16.82 3.08
N PRO A 90 2.31 15.90 2.15
CA PRO A 90 3.02 14.67 2.50
C PRO A 90 4.44 14.91 3.04
N LEU A 91 5.04 16.08 2.79
CA LEU A 91 6.38 16.41 3.31
C LEU A 91 6.40 16.56 4.83
N GLU A 92 5.24 16.77 5.47
CA GLU A 92 5.14 16.71 6.93
C GLU A 92 5.53 15.35 7.51
N LEU A 93 5.47 14.28 6.70
CA LEU A 93 5.82 12.91 7.09
C LEU A 93 7.31 12.56 6.84
N ASP A 94 8.09 13.42 6.17
CA ASP A 94 9.47 13.14 5.74
C ASP A 94 10.40 12.79 6.93
N ALA A 95 10.33 13.56 8.02
CA ALA A 95 11.15 13.31 9.21
C ALA A 95 10.84 11.93 9.83
N ALA A 96 9.55 11.58 9.92
CA ALA A 96 9.11 10.29 10.45
C ALA A 96 9.48 9.12 9.54
N ALA A 97 9.41 9.30 8.22
CA ALA A 97 9.84 8.30 7.24
C ALA A 97 11.34 8.02 7.38
N LYS A 98 12.17 9.08 7.44
CA LYS A 98 13.63 8.98 7.63
C LYS A 98 13.99 8.30 8.95
N GLU A 99 13.33 8.66 10.06
CA GLU A 99 13.56 8.03 11.37
C GLU A 99 13.30 6.52 11.34
N LYS A 100 12.28 6.08 10.59
CA LYS A 100 11.92 4.67 10.47
C LYS A 100 12.64 3.93 9.34
N GLY A 101 13.50 4.62 8.58
CA GLY A 101 14.23 4.04 7.44
C GLY A 101 13.32 3.67 6.26
N VAL A 102 12.22 4.41 6.09
CA VAL A 102 11.21 4.20 5.04
C VAL A 102 11.33 5.28 3.98
N THR A 103 11.15 4.91 2.72
CA THR A 103 10.94 5.83 1.59
C THR A 103 9.48 5.77 1.15
N VAL A 104 8.86 6.94 0.99
CA VAL A 104 7.48 7.12 0.49
C VAL A 104 7.43 8.22 -0.55
#